data_AF-A0A961WNI9-F1
#
_entry.id   AF-A0A961WNI9-F1
#
_cell.length_a   1.000
_cell.length_b   1.000
_cell.length_c   1.000
_cell.angle_alpha   90.00
_cell.angle_beta   90.00
_cell.angle_gamma   90.00
#
_symmetry.space_group_name_H-M   'P 1'
#
loop_
_entity.id
_entity.type
_entity.pdbx_description
1 polymer ?
#
loop_
_entity_poly.entity_id
_entity_poly.type
_entity_poly.pdbx_seq_one_letter_code
_entity_poly.pdbx_strand_id
1 'polypeptide(L)'
;MLAHLSIRDIVLIERLDIDFNDGLSVLTGETGAGKSILLDSLSLALGARGDASLVRHGAAQGQVTAVFDVPVNHAARDVLRGNDLSDDGDIILRRVQNADGRTRVFVNDQPASVALMRQLGQALVEIHG
;
A
#
# COMPACT_ATOMS: atom_id res chain seq x y z
N MET A 1 7.73 10.30 -3.22
CA MET A 1 6.41 10.65 -2.68
C MET A 1 5.41 9.55 -3.02
N LEU A 2 4.39 9.33 -2.19
CA LEU A 2 3.20 8.58 -2.60
C LEU A 2 2.53 9.32 -3.76
N ALA A 3 2.45 8.72 -4.93
CA ALA A 3 1.88 9.33 -6.14
C ALA A 3 0.45 8.86 -6.38
N HIS A 4 0.16 7.59 -6.09
CA HIS A 4 -1.16 7.01 -6.32
C HIS A 4 -1.52 5.98 -5.25
N LEU A 5 -2.79 5.95 -4.84
CA LEU A 5 -3.37 4.92 -3.98
C LEU A 5 -4.65 4.37 -4.60
N SER A 6 -4.64 3.07 -4.87
CA SER A 6 -5.79 2.33 -5.39
C SER A 6 -6.26 1.30 -4.38
N ILE A 7 -7.55 1.32 -4.04
CA ILE A 7 -8.18 0.40 -3.09
C ILE A 7 -9.37 -0.29 -3.77
N ARG A 8 -9.46 -1.60 -3.60
CA ARG A 8 -10.57 -2.44 -4.08
C ARG A 8 -11.04 -3.35 -2.96
N ASP A 9 -12.34 -3.37 -2.72
CA ASP A 9 -13.00 -4.31 -1.80
C ASP A 9 -12.38 -4.36 -0.38
N ILE A 10 -12.10 -3.20 0.21
CA ILE A 10 -11.61 -3.07 1.59
C ILE A 10 -12.66 -2.40 2.47
N VAL A 11 -13.13 -3.10 3.51
CA VAL A 11 -14.13 -2.62 4.48
C VAL A 11 -15.36 -2.03 3.77
N LEU A 12 -15.54 -0.71 3.77
CA LEU A 12 -16.65 0.01 3.11
C LEU A 12 -16.31 0.48 1.68
N ILE A 13 -15.06 0.35 1.25
CA ILE A 13 -14.58 0.78 -0.07
C ILE A 13 -14.74 -0.36 -1.06
N GLU A 14 -15.62 -0.20 -2.04
CA GLU A 14 -15.67 -1.06 -3.22
C GLU A 14 -14.56 -0.67 -4.20
N ARG A 15 -14.47 0.62 -4.51
CA ARG A 15 -13.45 1.19 -5.38
C ARG A 15 -13.07 2.59 -4.91
N LEU A 16 -11.77 2.85 -4.87
CA LEU A 16 -11.21 4.17 -4.68
C LEU A 16 -9.88 4.28 -5.43
N ASP A 17 -9.68 5.39 -6.12
CA ASP A 17 -8.42 5.76 -6.76
C ASP A 17 -8.13 7.21 -6.37
N ILE A 18 -6.95 7.48 -5.81
CA ILE A 18 -6.50 8.82 -5.39
C ILE A 18 -5.13 9.07 -5.99
N ASP A 19 -5.02 10.18 -6.72
CA ASP A 19 -3.74 10.75 -7.15
C ASP A 19 -3.30 11.82 -6.15
N PHE A 20 -2.04 11.77 -5.76
CA PHE A 20 -1.42 12.70 -4.83
C PHE A 20 -0.48 13.63 -5.59
N ASN A 21 -0.54 14.91 -5.26
CA ASN A 21 0.35 15.92 -5.80
C ASN A 21 1.45 16.26 -4.80
N ASP A 22 2.53 16.84 -5.31
CA ASP A 22 3.66 17.29 -4.50
C ASP A 22 3.25 18.27 -3.40
N GLY A 23 3.93 18.14 -2.26
CA GLY A 23 3.72 18.99 -1.09
C GLY A 23 2.76 18.36 -0.08
N LEU A 24 1.76 19.12 0.34
CA LEU A 24 0.86 18.74 1.43
C LEU A 24 -0.49 18.29 0.90
N SER A 25 -0.81 17.02 1.14
CA SER A 25 -2.16 16.47 0.96
C SER A 25 -2.88 16.42 2.30
N VAL A 26 -4.03 17.09 2.40
CA VAL A 26 -4.87 17.10 3.61
C VAL A 26 -6.13 16.29 3.35
N LEU A 27 -6.35 15.24 4.15
CA LEU A 27 -7.57 14.45 4.10
C LEU A 27 -8.51 14.83 5.26
N THR A 28 -9.67 15.36 4.92
CA THR A 28 -10.74 15.69 5.87
C THR A 28 -11.93 14.75 5.70
N GLY A 29 -12.72 14.56 6.76
CA GLY A 29 -13.94 13.77 6.69
C GLY A 29 -14.89 14.09 7.84
N GLU A 30 -16.14 13.66 7.72
CA GLU A 30 -17.21 13.91 8.68
C GLU A 30 -17.07 13.04 9.95
N THR A 31 -16.97 11.72 9.78
CA THR A 31 -17.08 10.75 10.88
C THR A 31 -15.79 9.99 11.20
N GLY A 32 -14.65 10.40 10.65
CA GLY A 32 -13.33 9.79 10.90
C GLY A 32 -13.13 8.39 10.29
N ALA A 33 -14.19 7.59 10.18
CA ALA A 33 -14.16 6.22 9.66
C ALA A 33 -13.53 6.12 8.27
N GLY A 34 -13.88 7.02 7.34
CA GLY A 34 -13.30 7.04 6.00
C GLY A 34 -11.79 7.29 5.99
N LYS A 35 -11.32 8.20 6.87
CA LYS A 35 -9.90 8.49 7.03
C LYS A 35 -9.14 7.30 7.64
N SER A 36 -9.70 6.68 8.68
CA SER A 36 -9.10 5.50 9.30
C SER A 36 -8.98 4.36 8.31
N ILE A 37 -10.04 4.06 7.53
CA ILE A 37 -10.00 3.02 6.49
C ILE A 37 -8.91 3.30 5.45
N LEU A 38 -8.72 4.57 5.05
CA LEU A 38 -7.65 4.96 4.12
C LEU A 38 -6.26 4.73 4.72
N LEU A 39 -6.04 5.13 5.98
CA LEU A 39 -4.76 4.92 6.67
C LEU A 39 -4.47 3.44 6.92
N ASP A 40 -5.47 2.65 7.30
CA ASP A 40 -5.35 1.21 7.48
C ASP A 40 -5.00 0.52 6.15
N SER A 41 -5.64 0.96 5.05
CA SER A 41 -5.37 0.45 3.71
C SER A 41 -3.95 0.78 3.25
N LEU A 42 -3.50 2.03 3.45
CA LEU A 42 -2.13 2.41 3.15
C LEU A 42 -1.12 1.62 4.00
N SER A 43 -1.38 1.48 5.30
CA SER A 43 -0.54 0.69 6.21
C SER A 43 -0.45 -0.77 5.76
N LEU A 44 -1.57 -1.35 5.30
CA LEU A 44 -1.63 -2.69 4.74
C LEU A 44 -0.74 -2.84 3.48
N ALA A 45 -0.73 -1.83 2.60
CA ALA A 45 0.15 -1.79 1.42
C ALA A 45 1.64 -1.66 1.79
N LEU A 46 1.93 -1.07 2.96
CA LEU A 46 3.27 -0.88 3.50
C LEU A 46 3.77 -2.09 4.34
N GLY A 47 3.04 -3.22 4.34
CA GLY A 47 3.47 -4.44 5.02
C GLY A 47 3.02 -4.56 6.48
N ALA A 48 2.04 -3.75 6.90
CA ALA A 48 1.31 -3.99 8.15
C ALA A 48 0.57 -5.34 8.10
N ARG A 49 0.18 -5.83 9.27
CA ARG A 49 -0.55 -7.09 9.37
C ARG A 49 -1.95 -6.89 8.78
N GLY A 50 -2.29 -7.72 7.80
CA GLY A 50 -3.65 -7.81 7.28
C GLY A 50 -4.48 -8.84 8.04
N ASP A 51 -5.77 -8.58 8.15
CA ASP A 51 -6.77 -9.50 8.68
C ASP A 51 -7.88 -9.73 7.66
N ALA A 52 -8.53 -10.90 7.70
CA ALA A 52 -9.63 -11.24 6.80
C ALA A 52 -10.81 -10.26 6.92
N SER A 53 -11.04 -9.67 8.10
CA SER A 53 -12.08 -8.66 8.34
C SER A 53 -11.88 -7.37 7.55
N LEU A 54 -10.68 -7.13 7.00
CA LEU A 54 -10.43 -6.00 6.10
C LEU A 54 -11.07 -6.20 4.73
N VAL A 55 -11.37 -7.45 4.33
CA VAL A 55 -12.04 -7.73 3.06
C VAL A 55 -13.50 -7.31 3.17
N ARG A 56 -13.96 -6.52 2.19
CA ARG A 56 -15.36 -6.08 2.11
C ARG A 56 -16.29 -7.29 2.17
N HIS A 57 -17.37 -7.17 2.94
CA HIS A 57 -18.35 -8.23 3.09
C HIS A 57 -18.93 -8.65 1.71
N GLY A 58 -18.87 -9.95 1.42
CA GLY A 58 -19.32 -10.52 0.14
C GLY A 58 -18.26 -10.57 -0.96
N ALA A 59 -17.09 -9.96 -0.76
CA ALA A 59 -15.96 -10.08 -1.68
C ALA A 59 -15.06 -11.28 -1.34
N ALA A 60 -14.47 -11.91 -2.35
CA ALA A 60 -13.53 -13.02 -2.16
C ALA A 60 -12.15 -12.55 -1.66
N GLN A 61 -11.76 -11.33 -2.03
CA GLN A 61 -10.49 -10.71 -1.67
C GLN A 61 -10.62 -9.18 -1.73
N GLY A 62 -9.76 -8.48 -0.99
CA GLY A 62 -9.51 -7.05 -1.11
C GLY A 62 -8.08 -6.79 -1.60
N GLN A 63 -7.87 -5.63 -2.20
CA GLN A 63 -6.56 -5.23 -2.73
C GLN A 63 -6.27 -3.76 -2.42
N VAL A 64 -5.02 -3.48 -2.07
CA VAL A 64 -4.49 -2.13 -1.99
C VAL A 64 -3.21 -2.05 -2.83
N THR A 65 -3.09 -1.00 -3.63
CA THR A 65 -1.89 -0.67 -4.41
C THR A 65 -1.45 0.75 -4.10
N ALA A 66 -0.22 0.91 -3.63
CA ALA A 66 0.42 2.20 -3.40
C ALA A 66 1.58 2.35 -4.38
N VAL A 67 1.61 3.47 -5.11
CA VAL A 67 2.64 3.80 -6.10
C VAL A 67 3.46 4.96 -5.54
N PHE A 68 4.77 4.81 -5.56
CA PHE A 68 5.71 5.80 -5.08
C PHE A 68 6.66 6.24 -6.19
N ASP A 69 6.66 7.53 -6.49
CA ASP A 69 7.67 8.17 -7.31
C ASP A 69 8.74 8.76 -6.39
N VAL A 70 9.91 8.13 -6.32
CA VAL A 70 11.02 8.58 -5.46
C VAL A 70 12.29 8.82 -6.27
N PRO A 71 13.19 9.73 -5.86
CA PRO A 71 14.46 9.95 -6.54
C PRO A 71 15.32 8.67 -6.69
N VAL A 72 16.20 8.63 -7.69
CA VAL A 72 17.09 7.49 -7.97
C VAL A 72 18.05 7.14 -6.82
N ASN A 73 18.36 8.13 -5.97
CA ASN A 73 19.21 8.01 -4.79
C ASN A 73 18.44 7.71 -3.49
N HIS A 74 17.14 7.42 -3.57
CA HIS A 74 16.32 7.13 -2.40
C HIS A 74 16.64 5.74 -1.82
N ALA A 75 16.71 5.63 -0.48
CA ALA A 75 17.11 4.40 0.20
C ALA A 75 16.22 3.17 -0.13
N ALA A 76 14.94 3.38 -0.46
CA ALA A 76 14.06 2.30 -0.91
C ALA A 76 14.58 1.59 -2.18
N ARG A 77 15.33 2.29 -3.05
CA ARG A 77 15.92 1.70 -4.25
C ARG A 77 17.10 0.77 -3.92
N ASP A 78 17.85 1.04 -2.85
CA ASP A 78 18.86 0.09 -2.35
C ASP A 78 18.23 -1.23 -1.91
N VAL A 79 17.06 -1.16 -1.27
CA VAL A 79 16.30 -2.35 -0.86
C VAL A 79 15.86 -3.16 -2.08
N LEU A 80 15.40 -2.51 -3.16
CA LEU A 80 15.05 -3.19 -4.42
C LEU A 80 16.26 -3.89 -5.05
N ARG A 81 17.37 -3.16 -5.22
CA ARG A 81 18.62 -3.69 -5.80
C ARG A 81 19.17 -4.86 -5.00
N GLY A 82 19.12 -4.79 -3.66
CA GLY A 82 19.56 -5.87 -2.78
C GLY A 82 18.69 -7.14 -2.80
N ASN A 83 17.53 -7.10 -3.47
CA ASN A 83 16.60 -8.22 -3.61
C ASN A 83 16.36 -8.60 -5.09
N ASP A 84 17.25 -8.19 -5.99
CA ASP A 84 17.17 -8.45 -7.43
C ASP A 84 15.85 -7.96 -8.09
N LEU A 85 15.25 -6.91 -7.53
CA LEU A 85 14.07 -6.25 -8.09
C LEU A 85 14.47 -5.04 -8.92
N SER A 86 13.76 -4.81 -10.03
CA SER A 86 13.95 -3.59 -10.83
C SER A 86 13.66 -2.36 -9.99
N ASP A 87 14.59 -1.41 -9.99
CA ASP A 87 14.48 -0.08 -9.41
C ASP A 87 14.32 0.99 -10.49
N ASP A 88 13.78 0.66 -11.66
CA ASP A 88 13.45 1.61 -12.71
C ASP A 88 12.04 2.16 -12.52
N GLY A 89 11.87 3.47 -12.69
CA GLY A 89 10.57 4.13 -12.58
C GLY A 89 9.99 4.10 -11.16
N ASP A 90 8.66 3.95 -11.09
CA ASP A 90 7.89 3.97 -9.86
C ASP A 90 8.06 2.68 -9.04
N ILE A 91 7.96 2.82 -7.72
CA ILE A 91 7.91 1.69 -6.80
C ILE A 91 6.44 1.38 -6.52
N ILE A 92 5.99 0.21 -6.97
CA ILE A 92 4.60 -0.25 -6.87
C ILE A 92 4.51 -1.33 -5.79
N LEU A 93 3.85 -1.01 -4.68
CA LEU A 93 3.54 -1.95 -3.61
C LEU A 93 2.09 -2.41 -3.71
N ARG A 94 1.86 -3.69 -4.00
CA ARG A 94 0.50 -4.24 -4.12
C ARG A 94 0.27 -5.37 -3.14
N ARG A 95 -0.73 -5.20 -2.29
CA ARG A 95 -1.16 -6.16 -1.27
C ARG A 95 -2.53 -6.71 -1.63
N VAL A 96 -2.67 -8.03 -1.62
CA VAL A 96 -3.95 -8.73 -1.79
C VAL A 96 -4.24 -9.51 -0.51
N GLN A 97 -5.42 -9.31 0.06
CA GLN A 97 -5.91 -9.97 1.26
C GLN A 97 -7.13 -10.80 0.87
N ASN A 98 -7.07 -12.11 1.04
CA ASN A 98 -8.21 -13.00 0.78
C ASN A 98 -9.11 -13.06 2.03
N ALA A 99 -10.40 -13.31 1.81
CA ALA A 99 -11.40 -13.48 2.89
C ALA A 99 -11.13 -14.70 3.78
N ASP A 100 -10.28 -15.63 3.33
CA ASP A 100 -9.81 -16.78 4.13
C ASP A 100 -8.55 -16.48 4.97
N GLY A 101 -8.11 -15.22 5.01
CA GLY A 101 -6.95 -14.77 5.77
C GLY A 101 -5.61 -14.91 5.04
N ARG A 102 -5.55 -15.63 3.91
CA ARG A 102 -4.32 -15.71 3.11
C ARG A 102 -4.01 -14.34 2.49
N THR A 103 -2.72 -14.09 2.31
CA THR A 103 -2.25 -12.83 1.72
C THR A 103 -1.20 -13.07 0.66
N ARG A 104 -1.17 -12.18 -0.33
CA ARG A 104 -0.13 -12.11 -1.37
C ARG A 104 0.38 -10.69 -1.44
N VAL A 105 1.67 -10.54 -1.67
CA VAL A 105 2.31 -9.24 -1.85
C VAL A 105 3.12 -9.25 -3.13
N PHE A 106 3.13 -8.09 -3.78
CA PHE A 106 3.86 -7.85 -5.00
C PHE A 106 4.61 -6.53 -4.86
N VAL A 107 5.82 -6.51 -5.40
CA VAL A 107 6.65 -5.32 -5.55
C VAL A 107 7.03 -5.25 -7.04
N ASN A 108 6.69 -4.14 -7.71
CA ASN A 108 6.91 -3.97 -9.15
C ASN A 108 6.41 -5.17 -9.97
N ASP A 109 5.18 -5.60 -9.68
CA ASP A 109 4.48 -6.76 -10.25
C ASP A 109 5.12 -8.14 -10.06
N GLN A 110 6.20 -8.22 -9.29
CA GLN A 110 6.82 -9.49 -8.92
C GLN A 110 6.33 -9.96 -7.54
N PRO A 111 6.00 -11.25 -7.35
CA PRO A 111 5.69 -11.80 -6.04
C PRO A 111 6.84 -11.56 -5.06
N ALA A 112 6.53 -11.09 -3.86
CA ALA A 112 7.52 -10.77 -2.83
C ALA A 112 7.17 -11.39 -1.47
N SER A 113 8.03 -11.18 -0.48
CA SER A 113 7.72 -11.51 0.91
C SER A 113 7.11 -10.30 1.65
N VAL A 114 6.31 -10.57 2.69
CA VAL A 114 5.77 -9.50 3.56
C VAL A 114 6.89 -8.77 4.29
N ALA A 115 7.99 -9.46 4.60
CA ALA A 115 9.16 -8.86 5.22
C ALA A 115 9.81 -7.80 4.31
N LEU A 116 10.00 -8.13 3.02
CA LEU A 116 10.52 -7.19 2.04
C LEU A 116 9.60 -5.99 1.84
N MET A 117 8.29 -6.23 1.70
CA MET A 117 7.30 -5.15 1.61
C MET A 117 7.34 -4.23 2.83
N ARG A 118 7.50 -4.77 4.04
CA ARG A 118 7.64 -3.98 5.26
C ARG A 118 8.92 -3.15 5.28
N GLN A 119 10.04 -3.72 4.85
CA GLN A 119 11.31 -3.00 4.74
C GLN A 119 11.20 -1.83 3.76
N LEU A 120 10.57 -2.05 2.60
CA LEU A 120 10.27 -0.97 1.65
C LEU A 120 9.34 0.07 2.25
N GLY A 121 8.26 -0.37 2.92
CA GLY A 121 7.31 0.53 3.56
C GLY A 121 7.95 1.48 4.58
N GLN A 122 8.87 0.96 5.41
CA GLN A 122 9.65 1.75 6.36
C GLN A 122 10.60 2.75 5.69
N ALA A 123 11.16 2.40 4.54
CA ALA A 123 12.02 3.32 3.79
C ALA A 123 11.22 4.41 3.06
N LEU A 124 9.95 4.14 2.71
CA LEU A 124 9.11 5.01 1.88
C LEU A 124 8.23 5.96 2.69
N VAL A 125 7.75 5.53 3.85
CA VAL A 125 6.73 6.25 4.61
C VAL A 125 7.03 6.18 6.11
N GLU A 126 6.93 7.33 6.76
CA GLU A 126 6.91 7.45 8.21
C GLU A 126 5.50 7.82 8.67
N ILE A 127 4.86 6.94 9.46
CA ILE A 127 3.51 7.17 9.98
C ILE A 127 3.61 7.68 11.41
N HIS A 128 3.11 8.89 11.63
CA HIS A 128 2.96 9.51 12.94
C HIS A 128 1.48 9.54 13.30
N GLY A 129 1.14 9.02 14.48
CA GLY A 129 -0.24 8.91 14.97
C GLY A 129 -0.31 9.01 16.48
#